data_AF-A0A1Z1WA87-F1
#
_entry.id   AF-A0A1Z1WA87-F1
#
_cell.length_a   1.000
_cell.length_b   1.000
_cell.length_c   1.000
_cell.angle_alpha   90.00
_cell.angle_beta   90.00
_cell.angle_gamma   90.00
#
_symmetry.space_group_name_H-M   'P 1'
#
loop_
_entity.id
_entity.type
_entity.pdbx_description
1 polymer ?
#
loop_
_entity_poly.entity_id
_entity_poly.type
_entity_poly.pdbx_seq_one_letter_code
_entity_poly.pdbx_strand_id
1 'polypeptide(L)'
;MSPAGFQLSAIELIRLGAPTEAALTDMDTAAAANGVVLLHGVLPAVRPADLPKALQFCASIDVHHRQGEQRHWVAQQLPRGCRIAETEREMVHGVLVTARRELSKFHEGLDLSAAEQWLWKMLYATEYPPPREAGEELRELRLRLPNAIQGVAGARGLSLVGTSVDPNPEQPPNYQYYDASGFHLATLQSDALALACLQRIVLDAFGQEVARMGEHEPLRRKVGQLERDLLVFRRSYWAADFGRQAVCTAIMRNFQRGCGLPEALQSLVSDLGELSRQVQAAETETTNAILGLLAAIGLPLATGLAIWQGLPQADVASLYRTLGITCLVTVLLTSSFPGLRRLFVTLFRRRRRQR
;
A
#
# COMPACT_ATOMS: atom_id res chain seq x y z
N MET A 1 -8.61 -22.53 -21.80
CA MET A 1 -7.92 -21.47 -22.57
C MET A 1 -8.65 -20.15 -22.32
N SER A 2 -7.93 -19.05 -22.14
CA SER A 2 -8.55 -17.73 -21.95
C SER A 2 -9.08 -17.17 -23.28
N PRO A 3 -9.95 -16.16 -23.26
CA PRO A 3 -10.34 -15.39 -24.44
C PRO A 3 -9.15 -14.85 -25.27
N ALA A 4 -8.02 -14.58 -24.60
CA ALA A 4 -6.79 -14.12 -25.23
C ALA A 4 -5.88 -15.26 -25.74
N GLY A 5 -6.32 -16.52 -25.64
CA GLY A 5 -5.56 -17.70 -26.06
C GLY A 5 -4.59 -18.24 -25.00
N PHE A 6 -4.52 -17.64 -23.81
CA PHE A 6 -3.64 -18.10 -22.73
C PHE A 6 -4.04 -19.49 -22.23
N GLN A 7 -3.09 -20.40 -22.24
CA GLN A 7 -3.24 -21.77 -21.75
C GLN A 7 -2.72 -21.82 -20.32
N LEU A 8 -3.65 -21.87 -19.38
CA LEU A 8 -3.35 -21.95 -17.95
C LEU A 8 -2.80 -23.33 -17.60
N SER A 9 -1.69 -23.34 -16.86
CA SER A 9 -1.00 -24.54 -16.40
C SER A 9 -1.06 -24.71 -14.89
N ALA A 10 -0.94 -23.62 -14.14
CA ALA A 10 -0.98 -23.65 -12.67
C ALA A 10 -1.54 -22.36 -12.10
N ILE A 11 -2.04 -22.45 -10.87
CA ILE A 11 -2.62 -21.34 -10.10
C ILE A 11 -2.02 -21.40 -8.71
N GLU A 12 -1.47 -20.27 -8.27
CA GLU A 12 -0.93 -20.14 -6.92
C GLU A 12 -1.59 -18.97 -6.21
N LEU A 13 -1.97 -19.16 -4.95
CA LEU A 13 -2.55 -18.11 -4.11
C LEU A 13 -1.57 -17.76 -3.01
N ILE A 14 -1.09 -16.52 -3.04
CA ILE A 14 -0.18 -15.97 -2.04
C ILE A 14 -0.98 -14.98 -1.19
N ARG A 15 -1.10 -15.27 0.10
CA ARG A 15 -1.83 -14.44 1.06
C ARG A 15 -0.89 -13.66 1.96
N LEU A 16 -1.40 -12.56 2.48
CA LEU A 16 -0.78 -11.89 3.61
C LEU A 16 -0.77 -12.83 4.82
N GLY A 17 0.30 -12.76 5.61
CA GLY A 17 0.41 -13.45 6.88
C GLY A 17 -0.58 -12.89 7.92
N ALA A 18 -0.94 -13.73 8.88
CA ALA A 18 -1.99 -13.45 9.87
C ALA A 18 -1.86 -12.09 10.60
N PRO A 19 -0.67 -11.61 11.02
CA PRO A 19 -0.56 -10.30 11.67
C PRO A 19 -0.96 -9.14 10.76
N THR A 20 -0.62 -9.21 9.48
CA THR A 20 -0.95 -8.16 8.50
C THR A 20 -2.41 -8.26 8.08
N GLU A 21 -2.93 -9.47 7.93
CA GLU A 21 -4.36 -9.67 7.67
C GLU A 21 -5.23 -9.15 8.82
N ALA A 22 -4.83 -9.39 10.07
CA ALA A 22 -5.50 -8.83 11.24
C ALA A 22 -5.43 -7.30 11.25
N ALA A 23 -4.25 -6.72 10.97
CA ALA A 23 -4.12 -5.26 10.87
C ALA A 23 -5.02 -4.66 9.79
N LEU A 24 -5.08 -5.27 8.60
CA LEU A 24 -5.98 -4.83 7.52
C LEU A 24 -7.47 -5.01 7.86
N THR A 25 -7.81 -6.00 8.69
CA THR A 25 -9.19 -6.22 9.15
C THR A 25 -9.60 -5.21 10.22
N ASP A 26 -8.66 -4.83 11.09
CA ASP A 26 -8.85 -3.83 12.14
C ASP A 26 -8.88 -2.40 11.58
N MET A 27 -8.27 -2.18 10.41
CA MET A 27 -8.47 -0.95 9.66
C MET A 27 -9.94 -0.86 9.29
N ASP A 28 -10.57 0.24 9.69
CA ASP A 28 -11.97 0.50 9.40
C ASP A 28 -12.12 1.09 7.96
N THR A 29 -11.12 0.79 7.13
CA THR A 29 -11.07 0.89 5.69
C THR A 29 -10.80 -0.51 5.12
N ALA A 30 -11.71 -1.03 4.31
CA ALA A 30 -11.53 -2.34 3.70
C ALA A 30 -10.36 -2.30 2.71
N ALA A 31 -9.32 -3.11 2.94
CA ALA A 31 -8.27 -3.30 1.96
C ALA A 31 -8.87 -3.76 0.63
N ALA A 32 -8.39 -3.19 -0.49
CA ALA A 32 -8.85 -3.56 -1.82
C ALA A 32 -8.65 -5.06 -2.11
N ALA A 33 -7.59 -5.64 -1.54
CA ALA A 33 -7.28 -7.07 -1.60
C ALA A 33 -6.52 -7.52 -0.33
N ASN A 34 -6.50 -8.83 -0.07
CA ASN A 34 -5.73 -9.45 1.03
C ASN A 34 -4.72 -10.51 0.53
N GLY A 35 -4.51 -10.58 -0.78
CA GLY A 35 -3.63 -11.57 -1.41
C GLY A 35 -3.45 -11.31 -2.90
N VAL A 36 -2.56 -12.08 -3.51
CA VAL A 36 -2.26 -12.09 -4.94
C VAL A 36 -2.42 -13.51 -5.46
N VAL A 37 -3.05 -13.67 -6.61
CA VAL A 37 -3.13 -14.94 -7.32
C VAL A 37 -2.22 -14.88 -8.54
N LEU A 38 -1.34 -15.87 -8.66
CA LEU A 38 -0.48 -16.06 -9.82
C LEU A 38 -1.14 -17.06 -10.77
N LEU A 39 -1.26 -16.66 -12.04
CA LEU A 39 -1.73 -17.52 -13.11
C LEU A 39 -0.55 -17.85 -14.02
N HIS A 40 -0.07 -19.08 -13.94
CA HIS A 40 1.05 -19.56 -14.75
C HIS A 40 0.52 -20.26 -15.98
N GLY A 41 1.15 -20.02 -17.12
CA GLY A 41 0.69 -20.59 -18.38
C GLY A 41 1.48 -20.07 -19.56
N VAL A 42 1.00 -20.42 -20.75
CA VAL A 42 1.70 -20.18 -22.01
C VAL A 42 0.74 -19.54 -23.00
N LEU A 43 1.23 -18.55 -23.74
CA LEU A 43 0.56 -18.06 -24.94
C LEU A 43 0.98 -18.90 -26.15
N PRO A 44 0.05 -19.30 -27.03
CA PRO A 44 0.40 -20.02 -28.24
C PRO A 44 1.34 -19.18 -29.10
N ALA A 45 2.13 -19.86 -29.95
CA ALA A 45 2.98 -19.17 -30.90
C ALA A 45 2.13 -18.28 -31.82
N VAL A 46 2.36 -16.97 -31.75
CA VAL A 46 1.70 -15.95 -32.58
C VAL A 46 2.73 -15.19 -33.38
N ARG A 47 2.29 -14.45 -34.41
CA ARG A 47 3.19 -13.59 -35.18
C ARG A 47 3.77 -12.52 -34.24
N PRO A 48 5.05 -12.13 -34.40
CA PRO A 48 5.68 -11.12 -33.56
C PRO A 48 4.86 -9.85 -33.35
N ALA A 49 4.22 -9.34 -34.40
CA ALA A 49 3.40 -8.12 -34.34
C ALA A 49 2.14 -8.27 -33.46
N ASP A 50 1.62 -9.49 -33.30
CA ASP A 50 0.37 -9.73 -32.56
C ASP A 50 0.63 -9.98 -31.06
N LEU A 51 1.86 -10.32 -30.66
CA LEU A 51 2.18 -10.70 -29.28
C LEU A 51 1.94 -9.57 -28.25
N PRO A 52 2.35 -8.30 -28.48
CA PRO A 52 2.07 -7.22 -27.53
C PRO A 52 0.57 -7.05 -27.26
N LYS A 53 -0.25 -7.16 -28.31
CA LYS A 53 -1.70 -7.07 -28.21
C LYS A 53 -2.33 -8.25 -27.48
N ALA A 54 -1.84 -9.47 -27.73
CA ALA A 54 -2.27 -10.65 -27.01
C ALA A 54 -1.96 -10.54 -25.51
N LEU A 55 -0.77 -10.07 -25.16
CA LEU A 55 -0.36 -9.81 -23.78
C LEU A 55 -1.21 -8.70 -23.14
N GLN A 56 -1.47 -7.61 -23.87
CA GLN A 56 -2.35 -6.53 -23.40
C GLN A 56 -3.75 -7.05 -23.06
N PHE A 57 -4.31 -7.90 -23.91
CA PHE A 57 -5.61 -8.51 -23.64
C PHE A 57 -5.57 -9.48 -22.47
N CYS A 58 -4.50 -10.26 -22.31
CA CYS A 58 -4.33 -11.12 -21.13
C CYS A 58 -4.29 -10.33 -19.82
N ALA A 59 -3.58 -9.20 -19.82
CA ALA A 59 -3.37 -8.37 -18.65
C ALA A 59 -4.58 -7.48 -18.33
N SER A 60 -5.43 -7.14 -19.31
CA SER A 60 -6.60 -6.31 -19.07
C SER A 60 -7.73 -7.12 -18.42
N ILE A 61 -8.06 -6.77 -17.17
CA ILE A 61 -9.20 -7.32 -16.39
C ILE A 61 -10.24 -6.23 -16.09
N ASP A 62 -10.24 -5.17 -16.89
CA ASP A 62 -11.23 -4.10 -16.83
C ASP A 62 -12.61 -4.63 -17.25
N VAL A 63 -13.63 -4.31 -16.44
CA VAL A 63 -15.03 -4.69 -16.70
C VAL A 63 -15.55 -4.07 -18.01
N HIS A 64 -15.04 -2.90 -18.39
CA HIS A 64 -15.47 -2.19 -19.59
C HIS A 64 -14.73 -2.62 -20.84
N HIS A 65 -13.54 -3.21 -20.71
CA HIS A 65 -12.79 -3.71 -21.87
C HIS A 65 -13.41 -5.02 -22.36
N ARG A 66 -13.90 -5.04 -23.61
CA ARG A 66 -14.54 -6.21 -24.24
C ARG A 66 -15.56 -6.89 -23.31
N GLN A 67 -16.41 -6.09 -22.68
CA GLN A 67 -17.48 -6.58 -21.78
C GLN A 67 -16.96 -7.43 -20.60
N GLY A 68 -15.69 -7.30 -20.21
CA GLY A 68 -15.12 -7.98 -19.06
C GLY A 68 -14.89 -9.49 -19.26
N GLU A 69 -14.86 -9.99 -20.51
CA GLU A 69 -14.65 -11.41 -20.81
C GLU A 69 -13.43 -12.00 -20.11
N GLN A 70 -12.30 -11.30 -20.17
CA GLN A 70 -11.06 -11.74 -19.54
C GLN A 70 -11.19 -11.73 -18.00
N ARG A 71 -11.81 -10.70 -17.42
CA ARG A 71 -12.07 -10.64 -15.97
C ARG A 71 -12.94 -11.80 -15.51
N HIS A 72 -13.99 -12.12 -16.27
CA HIS A 72 -14.88 -13.23 -15.97
C HIS A 72 -14.13 -14.57 -16.05
N TRP A 73 -13.32 -14.76 -17.09
CA TRP A 73 -12.48 -15.95 -17.22
C TRP A 73 -11.51 -16.09 -16.04
N VAL A 74 -10.80 -15.03 -15.65
CA VAL A 74 -9.90 -15.02 -14.50
C VAL A 74 -10.66 -15.37 -13.22
N ALA A 75 -11.83 -14.77 -13.00
CA ALA A 75 -12.66 -15.03 -11.82
C ALA A 75 -13.06 -16.51 -11.69
N GLN A 76 -13.31 -17.20 -12.81
CA GLN A 76 -13.60 -18.63 -12.83
C GLN A 76 -12.40 -19.50 -12.45
N GLN A 77 -11.16 -19.00 -12.61
CA GLN A 77 -9.95 -19.75 -12.25
C GLN A 77 -9.61 -19.62 -10.77
N LEU A 78 -10.14 -18.60 -10.08
CA LEU A 78 -9.77 -18.34 -8.70
C LEU A 78 -10.20 -19.47 -7.76
N PRO A 79 -9.42 -19.75 -6.69
CA PRO A 79 -9.84 -20.67 -5.64
C PRO A 79 -11.20 -20.28 -5.05
N ARG A 80 -11.93 -21.29 -4.52
CA ARG A 80 -13.26 -21.06 -3.92
C ARG A 80 -13.21 -19.97 -2.83
N GLY A 81 -14.12 -19.01 -2.91
CA GLY A 81 -14.22 -17.90 -1.97
C GLY A 81 -13.31 -16.71 -2.29
N CYS A 82 -12.46 -16.80 -3.32
CA CYS A 82 -11.68 -15.67 -3.81
C CYS A 82 -12.44 -14.91 -4.89
N ARG A 83 -12.24 -13.58 -4.91
CA ARG A 83 -12.76 -12.69 -5.96
C ARG A 83 -11.68 -11.68 -6.35
N ILE A 84 -11.77 -11.18 -7.57
CA ILE A 84 -10.93 -10.08 -8.03
C ILE A 84 -11.41 -8.79 -7.34
N ALA A 85 -10.49 -8.01 -6.79
CA ALA A 85 -10.78 -6.69 -6.22
C ALA A 85 -11.52 -5.80 -7.24
N GLU A 86 -12.54 -5.08 -6.81
CA GLU A 86 -13.41 -4.28 -7.71
C GLU A 86 -12.65 -3.14 -8.40
N THR A 87 -11.64 -2.61 -7.73
CA THR A 87 -10.79 -1.52 -8.24
C THR A 87 -9.71 -1.99 -9.20
N GLU A 88 -9.38 -3.29 -9.23
CA GLU A 88 -8.31 -3.82 -10.07
C GLU A 88 -8.75 -3.95 -11.52
N ARG A 89 -8.01 -3.31 -12.43
CA ARG A 89 -8.30 -3.23 -13.87
C ARG A 89 -7.23 -3.84 -14.75
N GLU A 90 -6.01 -3.96 -14.24
CA GLU A 90 -4.89 -4.53 -14.98
C GLU A 90 -4.11 -5.51 -14.09
N MET A 91 -3.71 -6.65 -14.67
CA MET A 91 -2.80 -7.60 -14.04
C MET A 91 -1.36 -7.17 -14.26
N VAL A 92 -0.53 -7.37 -13.24
CA VAL A 92 0.93 -7.35 -13.37
C VAL A 92 1.35 -8.62 -14.11
N HIS A 93 2.16 -8.50 -15.15
CA HIS A 93 2.56 -9.64 -15.99
C HIS A 93 4.05 -9.98 -15.86
N GLY A 94 4.35 -11.27 -15.85
CA GLY A 94 5.70 -11.81 -16.00
C GLY A 94 5.78 -12.60 -17.30
N VAL A 95 6.60 -12.16 -18.25
CA VAL A 95 6.68 -12.78 -19.58
C VAL A 95 8.12 -13.10 -19.96
N LEU A 96 8.31 -14.29 -20.53
CA LEU A 96 9.52 -14.70 -21.22
C LEU A 96 9.19 -14.93 -22.69
N VAL A 97 9.84 -14.17 -23.57
CA VAL A 97 9.74 -14.34 -25.02
C VAL A 97 11.01 -14.99 -25.53
N THR A 98 10.86 -16.11 -26.22
CA THR A 98 11.94 -16.78 -26.95
C THR A 98 11.60 -16.80 -28.43
N ALA A 99 12.63 -16.82 -29.27
CA ALA A 99 12.45 -16.80 -30.71
C ALA A 99 13.05 -18.06 -31.34
N ARG A 100 12.29 -18.68 -32.23
CA ARG A 100 12.74 -19.81 -33.07
C ARG A 100 13.76 -19.40 -34.13
N ARG A 101 13.92 -18.10 -34.33
CA ARG A 101 14.82 -17.42 -35.27
C ARG A 101 15.37 -16.19 -34.58
N GLU A 102 16.22 -15.43 -35.27
CA GLU A 102 16.66 -14.14 -34.76
C GLU A 102 15.48 -13.22 -34.45
N LEU A 103 15.61 -12.45 -33.36
CA LEU A 103 14.59 -11.48 -32.97
C LEU A 103 14.44 -10.42 -34.07
N SER A 104 13.23 -10.33 -34.61
CA SER A 104 12.90 -9.27 -35.56
C SER A 104 12.85 -7.92 -34.84
N LYS A 105 13.39 -6.87 -35.48
CA LYS A 105 13.10 -5.48 -35.09
C LYS A 105 11.67 -5.13 -35.51
N PHE A 106 10.98 -4.36 -34.68
CA PHE A 106 9.65 -3.85 -35.00
C PHE A 106 9.72 -2.56 -35.81
N HIS A 107 10.68 -1.70 -35.49
CA HIS A 107 10.88 -0.41 -36.14
C HIS A 107 12.33 -0.26 -36.54
N GLU A 108 12.53 -0.02 -37.84
CA GLU A 108 13.82 0.37 -38.38
C GLU A 108 14.09 1.85 -38.08
N GLY A 109 15.35 2.19 -37.83
CA GLY A 109 15.78 3.58 -37.56
C GLY A 109 15.72 4.05 -36.10
N LEU A 110 15.26 3.22 -35.16
CA LEU A 110 15.46 3.46 -33.73
C LEU A 110 16.86 3.01 -33.30
N ASP A 111 17.50 3.78 -32.42
CA ASP A 111 18.77 3.42 -31.76
C ASP A 111 18.54 2.42 -30.62
N LEU A 112 17.78 1.36 -30.92
CA LEU A 112 17.47 0.25 -30.02
C LEU A 112 17.69 -1.06 -30.76
N SER A 113 18.31 -2.01 -30.08
CA SER A 113 18.41 -3.40 -30.53
C SER A 113 17.02 -4.04 -30.65
N ALA A 114 16.93 -5.14 -31.39
CA ALA A 114 15.68 -5.90 -31.45
C ALA A 114 15.21 -6.30 -30.04
N ALA A 115 16.11 -6.82 -29.21
CA ALA A 115 15.82 -7.21 -27.84
C ALA A 115 15.25 -6.06 -27.00
N GLU A 116 15.80 -4.85 -27.10
CA GLU A 116 15.29 -3.68 -26.39
C GLU A 116 13.89 -3.27 -26.85
N GLN A 117 13.62 -3.31 -28.16
CA GLN A 117 12.28 -3.05 -28.67
C GLN A 117 11.27 -4.09 -28.18
N TRP A 118 11.66 -5.37 -28.11
CA TRP A 118 10.85 -6.43 -27.52
C TRP A 118 10.60 -6.20 -26.03
N LEU A 119 11.65 -5.90 -25.25
CA LEU A 119 11.52 -5.61 -23.83
C LEU A 119 10.57 -4.44 -23.56
N TRP A 120 10.67 -3.36 -24.33
CA TRP A 120 9.75 -2.22 -24.24
C TRP A 120 8.31 -2.63 -24.52
N LYS A 121 8.08 -3.29 -25.67
CA LYS A 121 6.73 -3.67 -26.09
C LYS A 121 6.08 -4.67 -25.15
N MET A 122 6.85 -5.60 -24.60
CA MET A 122 6.34 -6.59 -23.66
C MET A 122 6.04 -5.94 -22.31
N LEU A 123 6.97 -5.17 -21.74
CA LEU A 123 6.78 -4.54 -20.43
C LEU A 123 5.57 -3.61 -20.41
N TYR A 124 5.39 -2.85 -21.49
CA TYR A 124 4.25 -1.94 -21.63
C TYR A 124 3.02 -2.55 -22.26
N ALA A 125 3.09 -3.81 -22.71
CA ALA A 125 2.06 -4.49 -23.47
C ALA A 125 1.46 -3.57 -24.56
N THR A 126 2.32 -3.02 -25.41
CA THR A 126 1.98 -1.90 -26.31
C THR A 126 2.38 -2.15 -27.77
N GLU A 127 1.48 -1.78 -28.68
CA GLU A 127 1.72 -1.79 -30.13
C GLU A 127 2.47 -0.53 -30.60
N TYR A 128 2.49 0.53 -29.78
CA TYR A 128 3.15 1.79 -30.12
C TYR A 128 4.69 1.66 -30.21
N PRO A 129 5.34 2.49 -31.04
CA PRO A 129 6.80 2.53 -31.08
C PRO A 129 7.38 3.02 -29.74
N PRO A 130 8.56 2.53 -29.33
CA PRO A 130 9.27 3.11 -28.19
C PRO A 130 9.55 4.61 -28.42
N PRO A 131 9.37 5.46 -27.38
CA PRO A 131 9.80 6.85 -27.42
C PRO A 131 11.33 6.95 -27.48
N ARG A 132 11.86 8.15 -27.73
CA ARG A 132 13.31 8.36 -27.86
C ARG A 132 14.07 8.06 -26.57
N GLU A 133 13.43 8.32 -25.44
CA GLU A 133 13.96 8.15 -24.08
C GLU A 133 13.97 6.68 -23.63
N ALA A 134 13.32 5.77 -24.39
CA ALA A 134 13.16 4.37 -24.02
C ALA A 134 14.49 3.65 -23.73
N GLY A 135 15.58 4.03 -24.41
CA GLY A 135 16.89 3.43 -24.17
C GLY A 135 17.45 3.74 -22.78
N GLU A 136 17.30 4.97 -22.29
CA GLU A 136 17.69 5.33 -20.91
C GLU A 136 16.81 4.60 -19.89
N GLU A 137 15.51 4.60 -20.10
CA GLU A 137 14.56 3.96 -19.19
C GLU A 137 14.81 2.44 -19.09
N LEU A 138 14.99 1.76 -20.22
CA LEU A 138 15.33 0.34 -20.23
C LEU A 138 16.66 0.04 -19.53
N ARG A 139 17.64 0.96 -19.58
CA ARG A 139 18.90 0.82 -18.84
C ARG A 139 18.68 0.89 -17.33
N GLU A 140 17.83 1.78 -16.85
CA GLU A 140 17.51 1.91 -15.42
C GLU A 140 16.73 0.71 -14.86
N LEU A 141 15.87 0.12 -15.70
CA LEU A 141 15.01 -1.03 -15.35
C LEU A 141 15.72 -2.39 -15.55
N ARG A 142 16.95 -2.39 -16.08
CA ARG A 142 17.68 -3.59 -16.51
C ARG A 142 18.04 -4.52 -15.36
N LEU A 143 17.87 -5.81 -15.60
CA LEU A 143 18.28 -6.89 -14.71
C LEU A 143 19.63 -7.47 -15.13
N ARG A 144 20.41 -7.92 -14.15
CA ARG A 144 21.66 -8.66 -14.38
C ARG A 144 21.36 -10.14 -14.55
N LEU A 145 21.11 -10.56 -15.78
CA LEU A 145 20.77 -11.93 -16.16
C LEU A 145 21.90 -12.57 -16.98
N PRO A 146 21.87 -13.89 -17.21
CA PRO A 146 22.83 -14.57 -18.08
C PRO A 146 22.88 -13.96 -19.49
N ASN A 147 24.01 -14.10 -20.20
CA ASN A 147 24.27 -13.41 -21.48
C ASN A 147 23.26 -13.68 -22.60
N ALA A 148 22.52 -14.80 -22.55
CA ALA A 148 21.54 -15.16 -23.57
C ALA A 148 20.11 -14.67 -23.27
N ILE A 149 19.93 -13.91 -22.19
CA ILE A 149 18.66 -13.34 -21.77
C ILE A 149 18.85 -11.89 -21.36
N GLN A 150 17.99 -11.04 -21.87
CA GLN A 150 17.84 -9.69 -21.37
C GLN A 150 16.52 -9.56 -20.63
N GLY A 151 16.49 -8.75 -19.59
CA GLY A 151 15.30 -8.59 -18.77
C GLY A 151 15.19 -7.20 -18.17
N VAL A 152 13.96 -6.74 -18.07
CA VAL A 152 13.58 -5.48 -17.40
C VAL A 152 12.41 -5.73 -16.47
N ALA A 153 12.43 -5.08 -15.32
CA ALA A 153 11.32 -5.07 -14.38
C ALA A 153 10.86 -3.63 -14.12
N GLY A 154 9.57 -3.39 -14.05
CA GLY A 154 8.97 -2.07 -13.81
C GLY A 154 7.56 -2.19 -13.25
N ALA A 155 6.81 -1.08 -13.22
CA ALA A 155 5.48 -1.02 -12.59
C ALA A 155 4.44 -2.00 -13.16
N ARG A 156 4.59 -2.38 -14.44
CA ARG A 156 3.68 -3.32 -15.12
C ARG A 156 4.08 -4.79 -14.99
N GLY A 157 5.29 -5.05 -14.46
CA GLY A 157 5.78 -6.39 -14.16
C GLY A 157 7.19 -6.66 -14.67
N LEU A 158 7.40 -7.84 -15.24
CA LEU A 158 8.70 -8.37 -15.67
C LEU A 158 8.63 -8.82 -17.12
N SER A 159 9.57 -8.36 -17.93
CA SER A 159 9.74 -8.81 -19.30
C SER A 159 11.13 -9.35 -19.51
N LEU A 160 11.21 -10.57 -20.02
CA LEU A 160 12.42 -11.30 -20.36
C LEU A 160 12.40 -11.65 -21.83
N VAL A 161 13.54 -11.50 -22.49
CA VAL A 161 13.70 -11.80 -23.92
C VAL A 161 14.97 -12.64 -24.09
N GLY A 162 14.81 -13.83 -24.67
CA GLY A 162 15.90 -14.66 -25.12
C GLY A 162 16.57 -14.04 -26.35
N THR A 163 17.88 -13.78 -26.29
CA THR A 163 18.63 -13.12 -27.37
C THR A 163 19.29 -14.08 -28.35
N SER A 164 19.27 -15.38 -28.06
CA SER A 164 19.79 -16.44 -28.90
C SER A 164 18.63 -17.19 -29.54
N VAL A 165 18.85 -17.71 -30.74
CA VAL A 165 17.90 -18.62 -31.38
C VAL A 165 17.75 -19.86 -30.50
N ASP A 166 16.51 -20.24 -30.19
CA ASP A 166 16.24 -21.49 -29.49
C ASP A 166 16.48 -22.66 -30.46
N PRO A 167 17.54 -23.48 -30.25
CA PRO A 167 17.97 -24.48 -31.23
C PRO A 167 17.01 -25.68 -31.31
N ASN A 168 16.04 -25.82 -30.38
CA ASN A 168 15.21 -27.03 -30.30
C ASN A 168 13.70 -26.75 -30.25
N PRO A 169 13.12 -26.09 -31.28
CA PRO A 169 11.72 -25.67 -31.26
C PRO A 169 10.68 -26.79 -31.46
N GLU A 170 11.10 -27.99 -31.87
CA GLU A 170 10.20 -29.10 -32.29
C GLU A 170 10.55 -30.48 -31.70
N GLN A 171 11.54 -30.61 -30.81
CA GLN A 171 11.89 -31.91 -30.18
C GLN A 171 11.17 -32.15 -28.83
N PRO A 172 10.92 -33.42 -28.41
CA PRO A 172 10.30 -33.77 -27.12
C PRO A 172 11.13 -33.31 -25.88
N PRO A 173 10.54 -33.35 -24.67
CA PRO A 173 10.49 -32.24 -23.70
C PRO A 173 11.68 -32.09 -22.75
N ASN A 174 12.84 -32.65 -23.05
CA ASN A 174 13.87 -32.82 -22.00
C ASN A 174 14.88 -31.67 -21.91
N TYR A 175 14.94 -30.78 -22.91
CA TYR A 175 15.80 -29.59 -22.85
C TYR A 175 15.41 -28.53 -23.90
N GLN A 176 14.69 -27.50 -23.47
CA GLN A 176 14.66 -26.21 -24.17
C GLN A 176 15.76 -25.33 -23.61
N TYR A 177 16.47 -24.61 -24.47
CA TYR A 177 17.62 -23.79 -24.08
C TYR A 177 17.26 -22.74 -22.99
N TYR A 178 15.99 -22.35 -22.94
CA TYR A 178 15.45 -21.38 -22.00
C TYR A 178 14.66 -21.98 -20.82
N ASP A 179 14.62 -23.32 -20.65
CA ASP A 179 13.83 -23.99 -19.61
C ASP A 179 14.15 -23.50 -18.20
N ALA A 180 15.44 -23.40 -17.86
CA ALA A 180 15.86 -22.90 -16.55
C ALA A 180 15.34 -21.48 -16.28
N SER A 181 15.21 -20.67 -17.32
CA SER A 181 14.73 -19.29 -17.20
C SER A 181 13.22 -19.21 -17.14
N GLY A 182 12.52 -20.08 -17.89
CA GLY A 182 11.08 -20.29 -17.70
C GLY A 182 10.76 -20.76 -16.29
N PHE A 183 11.56 -21.70 -15.74
CA PHE A 183 11.43 -22.17 -14.37
C PHE A 183 11.67 -21.06 -13.34
N HIS A 184 12.73 -20.26 -13.49
CA HIS A 184 12.97 -19.13 -12.59
C HIS A 184 11.89 -18.05 -12.68
N LEU A 185 11.35 -17.80 -13.89
CA LEU A 185 10.23 -16.89 -14.09
C LEU A 185 8.98 -17.37 -13.34
N ALA A 186 8.67 -18.67 -13.46
CA ALA A 186 7.50 -19.28 -12.85
C ALA A 186 7.64 -19.56 -11.35
N THR A 187 8.80 -19.29 -10.74
CA THR A 187 9.06 -19.53 -9.32
C THR A 187 9.58 -18.24 -8.66
N LEU A 188 10.89 -18.12 -8.46
CA LEU A 188 11.51 -17.09 -7.64
C LEU A 188 11.24 -15.66 -8.14
N GLN A 189 11.15 -15.47 -9.46
CA GLN A 189 10.91 -14.14 -10.02
C GLN A 189 9.43 -13.75 -9.94
N SER A 190 8.50 -14.69 -10.13
CA SER A 190 7.07 -14.44 -9.90
C SER A 190 6.79 -14.23 -8.41
N ASP A 191 7.48 -14.93 -7.51
CA ASP A 191 7.39 -14.71 -6.06
C ASP A 191 7.86 -13.31 -5.68
N ALA A 192 8.96 -12.84 -6.29
CA ALA A 192 9.45 -11.49 -6.08
C ALA A 192 8.45 -10.42 -6.54
N LEU A 193 7.82 -10.61 -7.70
CA LEU A 193 6.74 -9.73 -8.17
C LEU A 193 5.50 -9.80 -7.25
N ALA A 194 5.12 -11.00 -6.80
CA ALA A 194 3.98 -11.19 -5.92
C ALA A 194 4.18 -10.47 -4.59
N LEU A 195 5.38 -10.59 -3.99
CA LEU A 195 5.72 -9.87 -2.78
C LEU A 195 5.67 -8.35 -2.98
N ALA A 196 6.17 -7.85 -4.11
CA ALA A 196 6.09 -6.43 -4.46
C ALA A 196 4.64 -5.94 -4.60
N CYS A 197 3.77 -6.76 -5.19
CA CYS A 197 2.33 -6.48 -5.29
C CYS A 197 1.65 -6.47 -3.91
N LEU A 198 1.99 -7.42 -3.02
CA LEU A 198 1.49 -7.44 -1.64
C LEU A 198 1.94 -6.21 -0.86
N GLN A 199 3.18 -5.76 -1.03
CA GLN A 199 3.67 -4.53 -0.42
C GLN A 199 2.87 -3.31 -0.90
N ARG A 200 2.55 -3.22 -2.20
CA ARG A 200 1.68 -2.17 -2.74
C ARG A 200 0.29 -2.20 -2.09
N ILE A 201 -0.36 -3.37 -2.07
CA ILE A 201 -1.70 -3.55 -1.47
C ILE A 201 -1.74 -3.07 -0.02
N VAL A 202 -0.76 -3.48 0.79
CA VAL A 202 -0.70 -3.12 2.20
C VAL A 202 -0.42 -1.62 2.37
N LEU A 203 0.49 -1.06 1.57
CA LEU A 203 0.83 0.37 1.64
C LEU A 203 -0.35 1.26 1.24
N ASP A 204 -1.09 0.89 0.20
CA ASP A 204 -2.30 1.60 -0.24
C ASP A 204 -3.37 1.59 0.86
N ALA A 205 -3.56 0.47 1.56
CA ALA A 205 -4.50 0.37 2.68
C ALA A 205 -4.08 1.27 3.86
N PHE A 206 -2.79 1.28 4.22
CA PHE A 206 -2.29 2.23 5.22
C PHE A 206 -2.53 3.69 4.78
N GLY A 207 -2.29 4.02 3.51
CA GLY A 207 -2.49 5.36 2.99
C GLY A 207 -3.94 5.83 3.09
N GLN A 208 -4.88 4.95 2.74
CA GLN A 208 -6.31 5.24 2.88
C GLN A 208 -6.72 5.45 4.34
N GLU A 209 -6.21 4.62 5.26
CA GLU A 209 -6.52 4.75 6.67
C GLU A 209 -5.94 6.03 7.29
N VAL A 210 -4.71 6.42 6.94
CA VAL A 210 -4.10 7.70 7.37
C VAL A 210 -4.92 8.89 6.85
N ALA A 211 -5.29 8.89 5.56
CA ALA A 211 -6.09 9.95 4.96
C ALA A 211 -7.43 10.11 5.70
N ARG A 212 -8.11 9.00 5.99
CA ARG A 212 -9.38 8.98 6.73
C ARG A 212 -9.25 9.47 8.17
N MET A 213 -8.15 9.14 8.85
CA MET A 213 -7.85 9.66 10.18
C MET A 213 -7.60 11.17 10.17
N GLY A 214 -7.06 11.72 9.08
CA GLY A 214 -6.87 13.17 8.90
C GLY A 214 -8.17 13.94 8.72
N GLU A 215 -9.23 13.31 8.21
CA GLU A 215 -10.56 13.94 8.05
C GLU A 215 -11.33 14.08 9.37
N HIS A 216 -11.00 13.26 10.37
CA HIS A 216 -11.69 13.18 11.66
C HIS A 216 -10.76 13.56 12.81
N GLU A 217 -11.29 13.79 14.01
CA GLU A 217 -10.45 14.04 15.19
C GLU A 217 -9.68 12.74 15.54
N PRO A 218 -8.34 12.71 15.41
CA PRO A 218 -7.59 11.45 15.49
C PRO A 218 -7.61 10.90 16.92
N LEU A 219 -7.97 9.61 17.04
CA LEU A 219 -7.97 8.91 18.32
C LEU A 219 -6.58 8.35 18.61
N ARG A 220 -5.98 8.71 19.76
CA ARG A 220 -4.65 8.23 20.19
C ARG A 220 -4.46 6.73 20.05
N ARG A 221 -5.44 5.96 20.51
CA ARG A 221 -5.37 4.50 20.45
C ARG A 221 -5.26 3.99 19.02
N LYS A 222 -5.99 4.60 18.08
CA LYS A 222 -5.96 4.22 16.66
C LYS A 222 -4.63 4.63 16.02
N VAL A 223 -4.15 5.84 16.27
CA VAL A 223 -2.84 6.31 15.76
C VAL A 223 -1.70 5.41 16.25
N GLY A 224 -1.65 5.11 17.55
CA GLY A 224 -0.61 4.22 18.11
C GLY A 224 -0.76 2.74 17.72
N GLN A 225 -1.94 2.30 17.28
CA GLN A 225 -2.10 0.99 16.65
C GLN A 225 -1.50 1.00 15.24
N LEU A 226 -1.84 2.01 14.43
CA LEU A 226 -1.34 2.15 13.06
C LEU A 226 0.20 2.29 13.00
N GLU A 227 0.82 3.00 13.93
CA GLU A 227 2.28 3.07 14.08
C GLU A 227 2.91 1.70 14.32
N ARG A 228 2.30 0.88 15.20
CA ARG A 228 2.78 -0.47 15.50
C ARG A 228 2.63 -1.39 14.29
N ASP A 229 1.49 -1.34 13.62
CA ASP A 229 1.20 -2.18 12.46
C ASP A 229 2.12 -1.82 11.28
N LEU A 230 2.41 -0.53 11.07
CA LEU A 230 3.37 -0.06 10.07
C LEU A 230 4.80 -0.54 10.40
N LEU A 231 5.19 -0.54 11.67
CA LEU A 231 6.49 -1.08 12.09
C LEU A 231 6.59 -2.58 11.85
N VAL A 232 5.52 -3.34 12.09
CA VAL A 232 5.46 -4.78 11.78
C VAL A 232 5.57 -5.00 10.28
N PHE A 233 4.80 -4.27 9.46
CA PHE A 233 4.91 -4.32 8.01
C PHE A 233 6.33 -4.04 7.52
N ARG A 234 6.98 -2.99 8.05
CA ARG A 234 8.34 -2.62 7.64
C ARG A 234 9.35 -3.73 7.92
N ARG A 235 9.20 -4.42 9.06
CA ARG A 235 10.10 -5.51 9.46
C ARG A 235 9.83 -6.81 8.71
N SER A 236 8.57 -7.14 8.48
CA SER A 236 8.16 -8.44 7.95
C SER A 236 8.06 -8.49 6.43
N TYR A 237 7.73 -7.38 5.77
CA TYR A 237 7.50 -7.33 4.32
C TYR A 237 8.42 -6.36 3.60
N TRP A 238 8.59 -5.14 4.12
CA TRP A 238 9.38 -4.12 3.42
C TRP A 238 10.88 -4.45 3.40
N ALA A 239 11.42 -4.89 4.54
CA ALA A 239 12.81 -5.31 4.68
C ALA A 239 13.04 -6.78 4.31
N ALA A 240 12.00 -7.49 3.83
CA ALA A 240 12.16 -8.86 3.39
C ALA A 240 13.10 -8.88 2.18
N ASP A 241 14.17 -9.68 2.28
CA ASP A 241 15.13 -9.88 1.21
C ASP A 241 15.02 -11.31 0.71
N PHE A 242 15.17 -11.52 -0.60
CA PHE A 242 15.21 -12.85 -1.22
C PHE A 242 16.59 -13.51 -1.05
N GLY A 243 17.30 -13.20 0.05
CA GLY A 243 18.65 -13.66 0.33
C GLY A 243 19.67 -13.18 -0.70
N ARG A 244 20.63 -14.05 -1.07
CA ARG A 244 21.74 -13.70 -1.99
C ARG A 244 21.33 -13.55 -3.47
N GLN A 245 20.03 -13.58 -3.79
CA GLN A 245 19.56 -13.50 -5.17
C GLN A 245 19.37 -12.05 -5.63
N ALA A 246 20.47 -11.45 -6.09
CA ALA A 246 20.50 -10.06 -6.57
C ALA A 246 19.43 -9.75 -7.63
N VAL A 247 19.03 -10.72 -8.46
CA VAL A 247 17.99 -10.55 -9.50
C VAL A 247 16.61 -10.35 -8.88
N CYS A 248 16.21 -11.17 -7.91
CA CYS A 248 14.90 -11.06 -7.26
C CYS A 248 14.79 -9.75 -6.47
N THR A 249 15.86 -9.38 -5.76
CA THR A 249 15.96 -8.07 -5.09
C THR A 249 15.88 -6.90 -6.09
N ALA A 250 16.50 -7.03 -7.27
CA ALA A 250 16.42 -6.01 -8.32
C ALA A 250 15.00 -5.90 -8.93
N ILE A 251 14.32 -7.03 -9.18
CA ILE A 251 12.93 -7.05 -9.65
C ILE A 251 12.03 -6.28 -8.68
N MET A 252 12.10 -6.63 -7.38
CA MET A 252 11.29 -5.99 -6.35
C MET A 252 11.57 -4.49 -6.25
N ARG A 253 12.85 -4.09 -6.22
CA ARG A 253 13.23 -2.66 -6.15
C ARG A 253 12.82 -1.87 -7.39
N ASN A 254 12.92 -2.45 -8.57
CA ASN A 254 12.51 -1.77 -9.80
C ASN A 254 10.99 -1.63 -9.86
N PHE A 255 10.25 -2.65 -9.44
CA PHE A 255 8.79 -2.56 -9.29
C PHE A 255 8.39 -1.49 -8.27
N GLN A 256 8.99 -1.52 -7.06
CA GLN A 256 8.75 -0.53 -6.01
C GLN A 256 8.98 0.90 -6.50
N ARG A 257 10.11 1.16 -7.18
CA ARG A 257 10.42 2.48 -7.77
C ARG A 257 9.43 2.86 -8.86
N GLY A 258 9.10 1.94 -9.76
CA GLY A 258 8.15 2.19 -10.85
C GLY A 258 6.74 2.54 -10.33
N CYS A 259 6.34 2.00 -9.18
CA CYS A 259 5.08 2.32 -8.52
C CYS A 259 5.18 3.49 -7.51
N GLY A 260 6.35 4.09 -7.29
CA GLY A 260 6.54 5.16 -6.30
C GLY A 260 6.32 4.72 -4.85
N LEU A 261 6.49 3.43 -4.54
CA LEU A 261 6.22 2.89 -3.20
C LEU A 261 7.16 3.45 -2.12
N PRO A 262 8.48 3.65 -2.36
CA PRO A 262 9.38 4.24 -1.37
C PRO A 262 8.95 5.64 -0.95
N GLU A 263 8.58 6.47 -1.93
CA GLU A 263 8.10 7.84 -1.71
C GLU A 263 6.76 7.85 -0.96
N ALA A 264 5.84 6.97 -1.35
CA ALA A 264 4.56 6.80 -0.65
C ALA A 264 4.75 6.36 0.82
N LEU A 265 5.69 5.43 1.08
CA LEU A 265 6.03 5.02 2.43
C LEU A 265 6.63 6.16 3.26
N GLN A 266 7.49 6.99 2.64
CA GLN A 266 8.06 8.15 3.32
C GLN A 266 7.00 9.19 3.67
N SER A 267 6.09 9.49 2.73
CA SER A 267 4.94 10.38 3.00
C SER A 267 4.11 9.83 4.16
N LEU A 268 3.78 8.54 4.11
CA LEU A 268 2.96 7.90 5.13
C LEU A 268 3.56 7.96 6.54
N VAL A 269 4.88 7.73 6.66
CA VAL A 269 5.59 7.87 7.94
C VAL A 269 5.55 9.32 8.43
N SER A 270 5.70 10.30 7.54
CA SER A 270 5.60 11.72 7.87
C SER A 270 4.20 12.10 8.35
N ASP A 271 3.16 11.72 7.60
CA ASP A 271 1.77 12.04 7.89
C ASP A 271 1.32 11.40 9.22
N LEU A 272 1.72 10.15 9.46
CA LEU A 272 1.45 9.47 10.72
C LEU A 272 2.18 10.13 11.90
N GLY A 273 3.42 10.57 11.70
CA GLY A 273 4.16 11.35 12.70
C GLY A 273 3.49 12.69 13.04
N GLU A 274 2.91 13.36 12.04
CA GLU A 274 2.14 14.59 12.24
C GLU A 274 0.85 14.33 13.03
N LEU A 275 0.08 13.29 12.68
CA LEU A 275 -1.11 12.89 13.44
C LEU A 275 -0.76 12.57 14.91
N SER A 276 0.36 11.87 15.14
CA SER A 276 0.86 11.54 16.48
C SER A 276 1.15 12.81 17.30
N ARG A 277 1.80 13.81 16.70
CA ARG A 277 2.05 15.12 17.35
C ARG A 277 0.77 15.89 17.63
N GLN A 278 -0.19 15.89 16.70
CA GLN A 278 -1.48 16.56 16.89
C GLN A 278 -2.28 15.97 18.06
N VAL A 279 -2.32 14.64 18.16
CA VAL A 279 -2.95 13.95 19.30
C VAL A 279 -2.27 14.30 20.61
N GLN A 280 -0.93 14.28 20.66
CA GLN A 280 -0.18 14.64 21.87
C GLN A 280 -0.40 16.09 22.29
N ALA A 281 -0.45 17.03 21.33
CA ALA A 281 -0.75 18.42 21.60
C ALA A 281 -2.17 18.61 22.15
N ALA A 282 -3.17 17.94 21.56
CA ALA A 282 -4.55 17.97 22.04
C ALA A 282 -4.69 17.37 23.45
N GLU A 283 -3.99 16.28 23.76
CA GLU A 283 -3.98 15.70 25.12
C GLU A 283 -3.35 16.65 26.14
N THR A 284 -2.23 17.29 25.79
CA THR A 284 -1.56 18.25 26.65
C THR A 284 -2.47 19.45 26.94
N GLU A 285 -3.17 19.96 25.92
CA GLU A 285 -4.15 21.03 26.08
C GLU A 285 -5.32 20.59 26.98
N THR A 286 -5.88 19.39 26.79
CA THR A 286 -6.97 18.90 27.65
C THR A 286 -6.55 18.62 29.08
N THR A 287 -5.35 18.11 29.30
CA THR A 287 -4.83 17.86 30.64
C THR A 287 -4.61 19.19 31.37
N ASN A 288 -3.99 20.15 30.70
CA ASN A 288 -3.82 21.51 31.23
C ASN A 288 -5.18 22.20 31.46
N ALA A 289 -6.16 21.96 30.59
CA ALA A 289 -7.53 22.43 30.75
C ALA A 289 -8.20 21.88 32.01
N ILE A 290 -8.11 20.56 32.23
CA ILE A 290 -8.67 19.88 33.40
C ILE A 290 -7.94 20.33 34.67
N LEU A 291 -6.62 20.46 34.63
CA LEU A 291 -5.83 20.94 35.76
C LEU A 291 -6.19 22.39 36.11
N GLY A 292 -6.32 23.26 35.11
CA GLY A 292 -6.76 24.64 35.28
C GLY A 292 -8.19 24.74 35.82
N LEU A 293 -9.08 23.84 35.39
CA LEU A 293 -10.45 23.74 35.92
C LEU A 293 -10.47 23.28 37.38
N LEU A 294 -9.70 22.23 37.71
CA LEU A 294 -9.54 21.74 39.08
C LEU A 294 -8.96 22.82 39.98
N ALA A 295 -7.99 23.62 39.50
CA ALA A 295 -7.46 24.75 40.26
C ALA A 295 -8.49 25.87 40.43
N ALA A 296 -9.23 26.23 39.37
CA ALA A 296 -10.23 27.30 39.41
C ALA A 296 -11.41 27.01 40.36
N ILE A 297 -11.76 25.73 40.55
CA ILE A 297 -12.83 25.30 41.46
C ILE A 297 -12.26 24.94 42.84
N GLY A 298 -11.19 24.15 42.87
CA GLY A 298 -10.63 23.57 44.09
C GLY A 298 -9.94 24.60 44.99
N LEU A 299 -9.26 25.60 44.43
CA LEU A 299 -8.51 26.59 45.21
C LEU A 299 -9.45 27.55 45.98
N PRO A 300 -10.51 28.11 45.38
CA PRO A 300 -11.51 28.88 46.13
C PRO A 300 -12.25 28.03 47.17
N LEU A 301 -12.56 26.76 46.86
CA LEU A 301 -13.23 25.83 47.76
C LEU A 301 -12.40 25.50 49.00
N ALA A 302 -11.14 25.12 48.80
CA ALA A 302 -10.21 24.84 49.90
C ALA A 302 -9.99 26.09 50.77
N THR A 303 -9.87 27.26 50.14
CA THR A 303 -9.69 28.52 50.86
C THR A 303 -10.94 28.90 51.67
N GLY A 304 -12.13 28.79 51.09
CA GLY A 304 -13.39 29.07 51.77
C GLY A 304 -13.65 28.14 52.96
N LEU A 305 -13.31 26.85 52.83
CA LEU A 305 -13.42 25.87 53.91
C LEU A 305 -12.39 26.11 55.02
N ALA A 306 -11.14 26.46 54.67
CA ALA A 306 -10.12 26.81 55.65
C ALA A 306 -10.52 28.08 56.45
N ILE A 307 -11.07 29.10 55.78
CA ILE A 307 -11.60 30.30 56.43
C ILE A 307 -12.77 29.93 57.36
N TRP A 308 -13.69 29.07 56.92
CA TRP A 308 -14.80 28.61 57.74
C TRP A 308 -14.34 27.86 59.00
N GLN A 309 -13.36 26.96 58.86
CA GLN A 309 -12.79 26.20 59.99
C GLN A 309 -12.10 27.10 61.03
N GLY A 310 -11.60 28.27 60.62
CA GLY A 310 -10.95 29.23 61.52
C GLY A 310 -11.89 30.20 62.25
N LEU A 311 -13.21 30.14 62.02
CA LEU A 311 -14.16 31.07 62.64
C LEU A 311 -14.51 30.64 64.09
N PRO A 312 -14.51 31.56 65.07
CA PRO A 312 -14.82 31.24 66.48
C PRO A 312 -16.25 30.71 66.73
N GLN A 313 -17.17 30.93 65.79
CA GLN A 313 -18.58 30.50 65.83
C GLN A 313 -18.93 29.81 64.50
N ALA A 314 -18.32 28.66 64.25
CA ALA A 314 -18.63 27.83 63.09
C ALA A 314 -19.98 27.11 63.30
N ASP A 315 -21.03 27.63 62.67
CA ASP A 315 -22.38 27.09 62.69
C ASP A 315 -22.84 26.76 61.26
N VAL A 316 -23.90 25.95 61.12
CA VAL A 316 -24.45 25.49 59.83
C VAL A 316 -24.82 26.68 58.94
N ALA A 317 -25.36 27.76 59.53
CA ALA A 317 -25.70 28.97 58.80
C ALA A 317 -24.47 29.73 58.26
N SER A 318 -23.32 29.67 58.91
CA SER A 318 -22.09 30.31 58.43
C SER A 318 -21.38 29.47 57.37
N LEU A 319 -21.52 28.14 57.41
CA LEU A 319 -21.06 27.23 56.35
C LEU A 319 -21.75 27.49 55.02
N TYR A 320 -23.08 27.66 55.01
CA TYR A 320 -23.81 27.96 53.77
C TYR A 320 -23.45 29.34 53.19
N ARG A 321 -23.14 30.33 54.04
CA ARG A 321 -22.69 31.65 53.58
C ARG A 321 -21.29 31.59 52.98
N THR A 322 -20.34 30.89 53.61
CA THR A 322 -19.00 30.73 53.06
C THR A 322 -19.03 29.95 51.74
N LEU A 323 -19.79 28.86 51.66
CA LEU A 323 -20.03 28.15 50.39
C LEU A 323 -20.67 29.04 49.32
N GLY A 324 -21.67 29.86 49.69
CA GLY A 324 -22.32 30.80 48.78
C GLY A 324 -21.33 31.82 48.22
N ILE A 325 -20.51 32.43 49.08
CA ILE A 325 -19.46 33.39 48.67
C ILE A 325 -18.42 32.71 47.79
N THR A 326 -17.96 31.51 48.17
CA THR A 326 -17.00 30.75 47.38
C THR A 326 -17.56 30.42 45.99
N CYS A 327 -18.82 29.99 45.90
CA CYS A 327 -19.48 29.72 44.63
C CYS A 327 -19.56 31.00 43.76
N LEU A 328 -19.90 32.13 44.38
CA LEU A 328 -19.97 33.43 43.70
C LEU A 328 -18.60 33.87 43.19
N VAL A 329 -17.54 33.70 43.99
CA VAL A 329 -16.14 33.96 43.61
C VAL A 329 -15.70 33.04 42.47
N THR A 330 -16.02 31.74 42.51
CA THR A 330 -15.72 30.79 41.43
C THR A 330 -16.44 31.19 40.13
N VAL A 331 -17.71 31.57 40.20
CA VAL A 331 -18.47 32.05 39.03
C VAL A 331 -17.87 33.35 38.49
N LEU A 332 -17.50 34.29 39.36
CA LEU A 332 -16.93 35.59 38.98
C LEU A 332 -15.54 35.44 38.35
N LEU A 333 -14.69 34.56 38.89
CA LEU A 333 -13.40 34.18 38.30
C LEU A 333 -13.60 33.55 36.92
N THR A 334 -14.55 32.63 36.80
CA THR A 334 -14.84 31.94 35.53
C THR A 334 -15.41 32.90 34.47
N SER A 335 -16.21 33.89 34.87
CA SER A 335 -16.76 34.89 33.93
C SER A 335 -15.76 35.97 33.54
N SER A 336 -14.89 36.37 34.46
CA SER A 336 -13.97 37.51 34.28
C SER A 336 -12.68 37.12 33.57
N PHE A 337 -12.24 35.86 33.69
CA PHE A 337 -11.05 35.36 32.99
C PHE A 337 -11.44 34.64 31.69
N PRO A 338 -11.15 35.23 30.51
CA PRO A 338 -11.57 34.68 29.22
C PRO A 338 -11.01 33.27 28.96
N GLY A 339 -9.82 32.97 29.49
CA GLY A 339 -9.19 31.64 29.40
C GLY A 339 -10.01 30.55 30.08
N LEU A 340 -10.44 30.77 31.33
CA LEU A 340 -11.27 29.81 32.08
C LEU A 340 -12.66 29.64 31.47
N ARG A 341 -13.25 30.73 30.96
CA ARG A 341 -14.53 30.67 30.23
C ARG A 341 -14.44 29.81 28.97
N ARG A 342 -13.37 29.98 28.17
CA ARG A 342 -13.14 29.16 26.97
C ARG A 342 -12.96 27.69 27.34
N LEU A 343 -12.20 27.40 28.40
CA LEU A 343 -11.97 26.04 28.91
C LEU A 343 -13.26 25.33 29.35
N PHE A 344 -14.14 26.03 30.08
CA PHE A 344 -15.46 25.50 30.46
C PHE A 344 -16.32 25.18 29.24
N VAL A 345 -16.36 26.09 28.26
CA VAL A 345 -17.16 25.91 27.05
C VAL A 345 -16.62 24.77 26.19
N THR A 346 -15.30 24.65 26.00
CA THR A 346 -14.71 23.58 25.17
C THR A 346 -14.91 22.19 25.77
N LEU A 347 -14.75 22.03 27.09
CA LEU A 347 -14.99 20.75 27.79
C LEU A 347 -16.46 20.32 27.74
N PHE A 348 -17.40 21.22 28.06
CA PHE A 348 -18.83 20.89 28.01
C PHE A 348 -19.36 20.68 26.59
N ARG A 349 -18.76 21.34 25.59
CA ARG A 349 -19.13 21.15 24.17
C ARG A 349 -18.57 19.84 23.60
N ARG A 350 -17.36 19.41 23.98
CA ARG A 350 -16.81 18.07 23.64
C ARG A 350 -17.64 16.94 24.27
N ARG A 351 -18.05 17.09 25.55
CA ARG A 351 -18.88 16.07 26.24
C ARG A 351 -20.28 15.90 25.64
N ARG A 352 -20.79 16.91 24.92
CA ARG A 352 -22.06 16.88 24.19
C ARG A 352 -21.97 16.27 22.79
N ARG A 353 -20.76 16.06 22.24
CA ARG A 353 -20.52 15.39 20.95
C ARG A 353 -20.17 13.89 21.11
N GLN A 354 -19.84 13.45 22.32
CA GLN A 354 -19.57 12.04 22.67
C GLN A 354 -20.81 11.28 23.20
N ARG A 355 -21.98 11.93 23.20
CA ARG A 355 -23.31 11.31 23.41
C ARG A 355 -24.10 11.49 22.13
#